data_AF-A0A1V4JJA0-F1
#
_entry.id   AF-A0A1V4JJA0-F1
#
_cell.length_a   1.000
_cell.length_b   1.000
_cell.length_c   1.000
_cell.angle_alpha   90.00
_cell.angle_beta   90.00
_cell.angle_gamma   90.00
#
_symmetry.space_group_name_H-M   'P 1'
#
loop_
_entity.id
_entity.type
_entity.pdbx_description
1 polymer ?
#
loop_
_entity_poly.entity_id
_entity_poly.type
_entity_poly.pdbx_seq_one_letter_code
_entity_poly.pdbx_strand_id
1 'polypeptide(L)'
;MKPTHYKQNRLCLSVMQSHLGAGYQNIINVHLAKQWEGKTLVRNNLSKDLQHQLHKKKFNFKKADDERFEILKDFTSYGLEHWGSDTQGVEKTRKFLLEWLSFLCRAPTWCQNVDDWIKISEMLLGPVPTSFTFLPKQKANSYR
;
A
#
# COMPACT_ATOMS: atom_id res chain seq x y z
N MET A 1 8.03 9.22 -32.10
CA MET A 1 8.07 9.29 -30.61
C MET A 1 6.74 8.79 -30.05
N LYS A 2 6.78 8.12 -28.89
CA LYS A 2 5.98 6.91 -28.57
C LYS A 2 4.47 7.12 -28.31
N PRO A 3 3.60 6.19 -28.79
CA PRO A 3 2.17 6.14 -28.54
C PRO A 3 1.82 5.15 -27.42
N THR A 4 1.07 5.54 -26.37
CA THR A 4 0.64 4.54 -25.34
C THR A 4 -0.75 4.72 -24.73
N HIS A 5 -1.50 5.80 -24.98
CA HIS A 5 -2.78 5.98 -24.28
C HIS A 5 -4.04 5.48 -25.03
N TYR A 6 -3.88 4.93 -26.25
CA TYR A 6 -5.02 4.51 -27.10
C TYR A 6 -5.26 3.00 -27.15
N LYS A 7 -4.40 2.17 -26.53
CA LYS A 7 -4.51 0.70 -26.59
C LYS A 7 -5.29 0.09 -25.41
N GLN A 8 -5.27 0.70 -24.24
CA GLN A 8 -6.02 0.19 -23.07
C GLN A 8 -7.55 0.30 -23.25
N ASN A 9 -8.02 1.38 -23.91
CA ASN A 9 -9.45 1.59 -24.16
C ASN A 9 -10.04 0.68 -25.24
N ARG A 10 -9.25 0.19 -26.21
CA ARG A 10 -9.76 -0.76 -27.23
C ARG A 10 -10.02 -2.15 -26.67
N LEU A 11 -9.19 -2.62 -25.73
CA LEU A 11 -9.36 -3.93 -25.09
C LEU A 11 -10.61 -3.98 -24.21
N CYS A 12 -10.90 -2.91 -23.47
CA CYS A 12 -12.10 -2.83 -22.64
C CYS A 12 -13.39 -2.75 -23.49
N LEU A 13 -13.38 -1.94 -24.56
CA LEU A 13 -14.48 -1.88 -25.54
C LEU A 13 -14.68 -3.20 -26.29
N SER A 14 -13.60 -3.87 -26.70
CA SER A 14 -13.66 -5.17 -27.39
C SER A 14 -14.23 -6.27 -26.48
N VAL A 15 -13.82 -6.32 -25.21
CA VAL A 15 -14.35 -7.30 -24.25
C VAL A 15 -15.82 -7.04 -23.94
N MET A 16 -16.24 -5.78 -23.83
CA MET A 16 -17.65 -5.43 -23.66
C MET A 16 -18.50 -5.79 -24.88
N GLN A 17 -17.99 -5.60 -26.09
CA GLN A 17 -18.70 -5.96 -27.34
C GLN A 17 -18.96 -7.47 -27.48
N SER A 18 -18.09 -8.31 -26.93
CA SER A 18 -18.26 -9.78 -26.94
C SER A 18 -19.42 -10.30 -26.09
N HIS A 19 -19.98 -9.47 -25.20
CA HIS A 19 -21.09 -9.82 -24.31
C HIS A 19 -22.43 -9.16 -24.70
N LEU A 20 -22.47 -8.44 -25.83
CA LEU A 20 -23.66 -7.75 -26.34
C LEU A 20 -24.24 -8.53 -27.53
N GLY A 21 -25.56 -8.67 -27.57
CA GLY A 21 -26.29 -9.22 -28.71
C GLY A 21 -26.40 -8.20 -29.86
N ALA A 22 -26.97 -8.64 -30.99
CA ALA A 22 -27.21 -7.77 -32.14
C ALA A 22 -28.03 -6.54 -31.71
N GLY A 23 -27.46 -5.34 -31.88
CA GLY A 23 -28.09 -4.08 -31.47
C GLY A 23 -27.65 -3.51 -30.11
N TYR A 24 -26.49 -3.90 -29.59
CA TYR A 24 -25.93 -3.39 -28.31
C TYR A 24 -26.79 -3.73 -27.07
N GLN A 25 -27.66 -4.74 -27.17
CA GLN A 25 -28.45 -5.19 -26.03
C GLN A 25 -27.67 -6.22 -25.22
N ASN A 26 -27.69 -6.09 -23.90
CA ASN A 26 -27.06 -7.06 -23.01
C ASN A 26 -27.76 -8.42 -23.16
N ILE A 27 -27.01 -9.51 -23.39
CA ILE A 27 -27.58 -10.86 -23.48
C ILE A 27 -27.91 -11.30 -22.05
N ILE A 28 -29.05 -10.87 -21.55
CA ILE A 28 -29.57 -11.29 -20.26
C ILE A 28 -30.13 -12.70 -20.43
N ASN A 29 -29.51 -13.69 -19.79
CA ASN A 29 -30.13 -15.00 -19.64
C ASN A 29 -31.34 -14.84 -18.71
N VAL A 30 -32.53 -14.69 -19.31
CA VAL A 30 -33.79 -14.38 -18.64
C VAL A 30 -34.13 -15.39 -17.54
N HIS A 31 -33.80 -16.66 -17.73
CA HIS A 31 -33.99 -17.71 -16.73
C HIS A 31 -33.08 -17.55 -15.51
N LEU A 32 -31.78 -17.25 -15.72
CA LEU A 32 -30.89 -16.94 -14.62
C LEU A 32 -31.27 -15.61 -13.94
N ALA A 33 -31.63 -14.57 -14.69
CA ALA A 33 -32.01 -13.28 -14.11
C ALA A 33 -33.19 -13.43 -13.14
N LYS A 34 -34.23 -14.18 -13.51
CA LYS A 34 -35.34 -14.56 -12.63
C LYS A 34 -34.90 -15.37 -11.41
N GLN A 35 -33.92 -16.26 -11.57
CA GLN A 35 -33.39 -17.08 -10.46
C GLN A 35 -32.69 -16.25 -9.39
N TRP A 36 -32.07 -15.14 -9.76
CA TRP A 36 -31.32 -14.24 -8.86
C TRP A 36 -32.12 -12.99 -8.45
N GLU A 37 -33.32 -12.80 -9.00
CA GLU A 37 -34.23 -11.73 -8.65
C GLU A 37 -34.63 -11.86 -7.17
N GLY A 38 -34.35 -10.83 -6.36
CA GLY A 38 -34.63 -10.82 -4.92
C GLY A 38 -33.66 -11.61 -4.04
N LYS A 39 -32.64 -12.29 -4.59
CA LYS A 39 -31.62 -13.00 -3.79
C LYS A 39 -30.43 -12.11 -3.49
N THR A 40 -30.10 -11.93 -2.21
CA THR A 40 -28.88 -11.25 -1.79
C THR A 40 -27.66 -12.12 -2.12
N LEU A 41 -26.96 -11.80 -3.21
CA LEU A 41 -25.86 -12.59 -3.79
C LEU A 41 -24.69 -12.88 -2.85
N VAL A 42 -24.37 -11.96 -1.93
CA VAL A 42 -23.21 -12.09 -1.04
C VAL A 42 -23.58 -11.55 0.34
N ARG A 43 -23.64 -12.42 1.35
CA ARG A 43 -23.88 -12.03 2.76
C ARG A 43 -22.66 -11.39 3.43
N ASN A 44 -21.45 -11.62 2.90
CA ASN A 44 -20.18 -11.10 3.42
C ASN A 44 -19.72 -9.79 2.77
N ASN A 45 -20.63 -9.02 2.15
CA ASN A 45 -20.23 -7.76 1.54
C ASN A 45 -20.40 -6.64 2.56
N LEU A 46 -19.28 -6.10 3.04
CA LEU A 46 -19.25 -4.86 3.83
C LEU A 46 -20.03 -3.77 3.10
N SER A 47 -20.61 -2.79 3.80
CA SER A 47 -21.31 -1.68 3.14
C SER A 47 -20.39 -0.97 2.14
N LYS A 48 -20.95 -0.43 1.05
CA LYS A 48 -20.13 0.26 0.03
C LYS A 48 -19.33 1.42 0.63
N ASP A 49 -19.89 2.11 1.62
CA ASP A 49 -19.19 3.16 2.34
C ASP A 49 -18.05 2.62 3.18
N LEU A 50 -18.22 1.47 3.85
CA LEU A 50 -17.15 0.81 4.58
C LEU A 50 -16.07 0.26 3.64
N GLN A 51 -16.44 -0.32 2.49
CA GLN A 51 -15.49 -0.70 1.44
C GLN A 51 -14.69 0.51 0.95
N HIS A 52 -15.35 1.63 0.70
CA HIS A 52 -14.68 2.86 0.29
C HIS A 52 -13.77 3.42 1.39
N GLN A 53 -14.18 3.38 2.66
CA GLN A 53 -13.36 3.82 3.79
C GLN A 53 -12.12 2.94 3.97
N LEU A 54 -12.26 1.61 3.85
CA LEU A 54 -11.17 0.65 3.91
C LEU A 54 -10.22 0.80 2.72
N HIS A 55 -10.75 0.93 1.49
CA HIS A 55 -9.94 1.15 0.28
C HIS A 55 -9.24 2.51 0.28
N LYS A 56 -9.90 3.56 0.79
CA LYS A 56 -9.31 4.90 0.99
C LYS A 56 -8.52 5.01 2.30
N LYS A 57 -8.37 3.90 3.04
CA LYS A 57 -7.48 3.77 4.21
C LYS A 57 -7.76 4.77 5.33
N LYS A 58 -9.01 5.20 5.49
CA LYS A 58 -9.42 6.10 6.59
C LYS A 58 -9.73 5.35 7.89
N PHE A 59 -9.22 4.14 8.06
CA PHE A 59 -9.41 3.36 9.27
C PHE A 59 -8.07 3.00 9.88
N ASN A 60 -7.85 3.42 11.13
CA ASN A 60 -6.65 3.09 11.89
C ASN A 60 -6.88 1.74 12.59
N PHE A 61 -6.00 0.78 12.31
CA PHE A 61 -6.04 -0.53 12.95
C PHE A 61 -4.99 -0.57 14.05
N LYS A 62 -5.33 -0.03 15.24
CA LYS A 62 -4.39 0.10 16.36
C LYS A 62 -3.56 -1.16 16.64
N LYS A 63 -4.20 -2.33 16.73
CA LYS A 63 -3.49 -3.60 16.99
C LYS A 63 -2.47 -3.94 15.91
N ALA A 64 -2.81 -3.73 14.65
CA ALA A 64 -1.88 -3.96 13.55
C ALA A 64 -0.74 -2.93 13.57
N ASP A 65 -1.02 -1.68 13.93
CA ASP A 65 0.00 -0.64 14.07
C ASP A 65 0.96 -0.92 15.25
N ASP A 66 0.43 -1.41 16.37
CA ASP A 66 1.23 -1.83 17.54
C ASP A 66 2.16 -3.00 17.17
N GLU A 67 1.63 -4.08 16.56
CA GLU A 67 2.42 -5.24 16.12
C GLU A 67 3.52 -4.85 15.11
N ARG A 68 3.20 -3.94 14.19
CA ARG A 68 4.17 -3.38 13.24
C ARG A 68 5.28 -2.60 13.95
N PHE A 69 4.93 -1.84 14.97
CA PHE A 69 5.90 -1.06 15.73
C PHE A 69 6.85 -1.97 16.53
N GLU A 70 6.36 -3.08 17.09
CA GLU A 70 7.21 -4.09 17.74
C GLU A 70 8.24 -4.69 16.77
N ILE A 71 7.83 -5.01 15.54
CA ILE A 71 8.75 -5.49 14.50
C ILE A 71 9.89 -4.49 14.23
N LEU A 72 9.59 -3.18 14.25
CA LEU A 72 10.61 -2.15 14.06
C LEU A 72 11.56 -2.05 15.26
N LYS A 73 11.04 -2.20 16.49
CA LYS A 73 11.88 -2.27 17.70
C LYS A 73 12.83 -3.45 17.66
N ASP A 74 12.33 -4.63 17.33
CA ASP A 74 13.15 -5.84 17.21
C ASP A 74 14.25 -5.63 16.18
N PHE A 75 13.91 -5.10 15.01
CA PHE A 75 14.90 -4.76 13.99
C PHE A 75 15.98 -3.81 14.51
N THR A 76 15.61 -2.76 15.23
CA THR A 76 16.59 -1.82 15.80
C THR A 76 17.45 -2.47 16.88
N SER A 77 16.88 -3.30 17.74
CA SER A 77 17.62 -4.04 18.77
C SER A 77 18.67 -4.97 18.13
N TYR A 78 18.27 -5.76 17.13
CA TYR A 78 19.19 -6.63 16.41
C TYR A 78 20.26 -5.85 15.63
N GLY A 79 19.88 -4.71 15.03
CA GLY A 79 20.83 -3.85 14.33
C GLY A 79 21.91 -3.29 15.28
N LEU A 80 21.51 -2.86 16.48
CA LEU A 80 22.44 -2.34 17.49
C LEU A 80 23.29 -3.44 18.12
N GLU A 81 22.76 -4.65 18.31
CA GLU A 81 23.54 -5.81 18.74
C GLU A 81 24.61 -6.18 17.69
N HIS A 82 24.25 -6.11 16.41
CA HIS A 82 25.13 -6.52 15.31
C HIS A 82 26.15 -5.45 14.92
N TRP A 83 25.78 -4.16 14.90
CA TRP A 83 26.64 -3.06 14.45
C TRP A 83 27.19 -2.18 15.58
N GLY A 84 26.71 -2.37 16.81
CA GLY A 84 27.09 -1.54 17.96
C GLY A 84 26.12 -0.36 18.19
N SER A 85 26.17 0.15 19.42
CA SER A 85 25.40 1.33 19.87
C SER A 85 26.21 2.63 19.85
N ASP A 86 27.40 2.60 19.26
CA ASP A 86 28.18 3.79 18.99
C ASP A 86 27.56 4.61 17.84
N THR A 87 28.07 5.81 17.59
CA THR A 87 27.54 6.71 16.56
C THR A 87 27.44 6.02 15.19
N GLN A 88 28.47 5.24 14.83
CA GLN A 88 28.51 4.57 13.53
C GLN A 88 27.50 3.42 13.45
N GLY A 89 27.39 2.59 14.49
CA GLY A 89 26.42 1.50 14.55
C GLY A 89 24.97 1.99 14.54
N VAL A 90 24.67 3.07 15.26
CA VAL A 90 23.35 3.74 15.25
C VAL A 90 23.03 4.28 13.85
N GLU A 91 23.94 4.99 13.20
CA GLU A 91 23.72 5.52 11.86
C GLU A 91 23.56 4.42 10.80
N LYS A 92 24.32 3.33 10.93
CA LYS A 92 24.21 2.16 10.05
C LYS A 92 22.86 1.49 10.21
N THR A 93 22.44 1.23 11.45
CA THR A 93 21.10 0.70 11.77
C THR A 93 20.00 1.58 11.19
N ARG A 94 20.12 2.90 11.36
CA ARG A 94 19.16 3.89 10.83
C ARG A 94 19.06 3.83 9.30
N LYS A 95 20.18 3.78 8.59
CA LYS A 95 20.17 3.69 7.12
C LYS A 95 19.46 2.43 6.64
N PHE A 96 19.73 1.27 7.24
CA PHE A 96 19.06 0.03 6.88
C PHE A 96 17.57 0.04 7.24
N LEU A 97 17.20 0.61 8.40
CA LEU A 97 15.80 0.78 8.80
C LEU A 97 15.03 1.64 7.79
N LEU A 98 15.57 2.81 7.43
CA LEU A 98 14.94 3.72 6.47
C LEU A 98 14.86 3.11 5.07
N GLU A 99 15.89 2.36 4.65
CA GLU A 99 15.83 1.57 3.41
C GLU A 99 14.69 0.55 3.48
N TRP A 100 14.56 -0.18 4.58
CA TRP A 100 13.50 -1.17 4.76
C TRP A 100 12.09 -0.52 4.73
N LEU A 101 11.90 0.60 5.43
CA LEU A 101 10.66 1.38 5.41
C LEU A 101 10.31 1.86 3.99
N SER A 102 11.32 2.25 3.20
CA SER A 102 11.13 2.64 1.80
C SER A 102 10.67 1.49 0.90
N PHE A 103 10.97 0.23 1.24
CA PHE A 103 10.41 -0.94 0.55
C PHE A 103 8.97 -1.23 0.99
N LEU A 104 8.68 -1.06 2.28
CA LEU A 104 7.37 -1.33 2.87
C LEU A 104 6.30 -0.33 2.45
N CYS A 105 6.68 0.89 2.05
CA CYS A 105 5.75 1.93 1.59
C CYS A 105 4.93 1.53 0.34
N ARG A 106 5.32 0.47 -0.37
CA ARG A 106 4.53 -0.10 -1.48
C ARG A 106 3.29 -0.84 -0.99
N ALA A 107 3.30 -1.33 0.24
CA ALA A 107 2.13 -1.94 0.84
C ALA A 107 1.17 -0.84 1.30
N PRO A 108 -0.14 -0.98 1.01
CA PRO A 108 -1.11 0.06 1.27
C PRO A 108 -1.25 0.47 2.74
N THR A 109 -0.68 -0.28 3.67
CA THR A 109 -0.85 -0.12 5.11
C THR A 109 0.25 0.67 5.81
N TRP A 110 1.36 0.99 5.14
CA TRP A 110 2.50 1.65 5.75
C TRP A 110 2.60 3.13 5.36
N CYS A 111 3.19 3.95 6.24
CA CYS A 111 3.36 5.39 6.09
C CYS A 111 3.94 5.75 4.71
N GLN A 112 3.24 6.65 4.01
CA GLN A 112 3.53 7.03 2.63
C GLN A 112 4.45 8.25 2.54
N ASN A 113 4.81 8.87 3.66
CA ASN A 113 5.68 10.04 3.70
C ASN A 113 7.05 9.68 4.29
N VAL A 114 8.11 10.19 3.66
CA VAL A 114 9.50 10.05 4.12
C VAL A 114 9.70 10.69 5.50
N ASP A 115 9.00 11.78 5.78
CA ASP A 115 9.08 12.48 7.08
C ASP A 115 8.66 11.58 8.25
N ASP A 116 7.65 10.73 8.03
CA ASP A 116 7.19 9.76 9.04
C ASP A 116 8.28 8.73 9.33
N TRP A 117 9.03 8.30 8.31
CA TRP A 117 10.11 7.32 8.48
C TRP A 117 11.27 7.90 9.28
N ILE A 118 11.62 9.16 9.00
CA ILE A 118 12.64 9.89 9.75
C ILE A 118 12.20 9.97 11.22
N LYS A 119 10.96 10.37 11.48
CA LYS A 119 10.43 10.47 12.85
C LYS A 119 10.40 9.14 13.60
N ILE A 120 10.00 8.05 12.94
CA ILE A 120 10.09 6.70 13.52
C ILE A 120 11.54 6.36 13.87
N SER A 121 12.48 6.67 12.97
CA SER A 121 13.90 6.41 13.23
C SER A 121 14.44 7.25 14.39
N GLU A 122 13.96 8.49 14.57
CA GLU A 122 14.31 9.35 15.70
C GLU A 122 13.77 8.78 17.02
N MET A 123 12.54 8.26 17.01
CA MET A 123 11.93 7.64 18.18
C MET A 123 12.68 6.38 18.64
N LEU A 124 13.20 5.57 17.71
CA LEU A 124 13.84 4.30 18.02
C LEU A 124 15.36 4.42 18.25
N LEU A 125 16.04 5.33 17.55
CA LEU A 125 17.51 5.41 17.49
C LEU A 125 18.05 6.76 17.99
N GLY A 126 17.19 7.64 18.49
CA GLY A 126 17.55 8.99 18.93
C GLY A 126 17.67 10.00 17.80
N PRO A 127 17.94 11.28 18.13
CA PRO A 127 17.86 12.39 17.21
C PRO A 127 18.79 12.20 16.02
N VAL A 128 18.28 12.57 14.86
CA VAL A 128 19.03 12.56 13.61
C VAL A 128 19.87 13.85 13.53
N PRO A 129 21.11 13.81 13.02
CA PRO A 129 21.90 15.02 12.79
C PRO A 129 21.16 16.01 11.88
N THR A 130 21.26 17.31 12.15
CA THR A 130 20.54 18.36 11.41
C THR A 130 20.87 18.42 9.91
N SER A 131 22.00 17.86 9.49
CA SER A 131 22.41 17.77 8.07
C SER A 131 22.06 16.44 7.40
N PHE A 132 21.32 15.56 8.08
CA PHE A 132 20.96 14.26 7.52
C PHE A 132 19.88 14.40 6.46
N THR A 133 20.11 13.81 5.29
CA THR A 133 19.10 13.68 4.25
C THR A 133 19.03 12.22 3.84
N PHE A 134 17.84 11.62 3.94
CA PHE A 134 17.62 10.26 3.45
C PHE A 134 17.20 10.30 1.98
N LEU A 135 18.00 9.65 1.14
CA LEU A 135 17.69 9.42 -0.26
C LEU A 135 17.48 7.90 -0.47
N PRO A 136 16.25 7.43 -0.72
CA PRO A 136 16.00 6.01 -0.92
C PRO A 136 16.71 5.51 -2.19
N LYS A 137 17.43 4.40 -2.07
CA LYS A 137 18.18 3.78 -3.19
C LYS A 137 17.29 3.33 -4.35
N GLN A 138 16.03 3.01 -4.06
CA GLN A 138 15.05 2.56 -5.05
C GLN A 138 13.97 3.64 -5.18
N LYS A 139 13.42 3.84 -6.38
CA LYS A 139 12.27 4.73 -6.60
C LYS A 139 11.06 4.20 -5.83
N ALA A 140 10.96 4.56 -4.55
CA ALA A 140 9.75 4.42 -3.78
C ALA A 140 8.72 5.39 -4.36
N ASN A 141 7.50 4.93 -4.64
CA ASN A 141 6.44 5.77 -5.21
C ASN A 141 6.04 6.93 -4.27
N SER A 142 6.46 6.90 -3.01
CA SER A 142 6.33 7.94 -2.01
C SER A 142 7.36 9.06 -2.11
N TYR A 143 8.44 8.90 -2.87
CA TYR A 143 9.43 9.95 -3.09
C TYR A 143 8.93 10.87 -4.22
N ARG A 144 8.04 11.81 -3.86
CA ARG A 144 7.59 12.94 -4.68
C ARG A 144 7.15 14.11 -3.81
#